data_AF-A0A4U1GIV1-F1
#
_entry.id   AF-A0A4U1GIV1-F1
#
_cell.length_a   1.000
_cell.length_b   1.000
_cell.length_c   1.000
_cell.angle_alpha   90.00
_cell.angle_beta   90.00
_cell.angle_gamma   90.00
#
_symmetry.space_group_name_H-M   'P 1'
#
loop_
_entity.id
_entity.type
_entity.pdbx_description
1 polymer ?
#
loop_
_entity_poly.entity_id
_entity_poly.type
_entity_poly.pdbx_seq_one_letter_code
_entity_poly.pdbx_strand_id
1 'polypeptide(L)'
;MRVFADKVYKHPENMLYQEDFEKEGYFVGKASNAAYKKLDSIVQNIGLDTLKFKDTTCCDGIIYTIIVYYNGERKVFKSMFPPEEASDLIVALNDICRNSAVKRSSKDFVLETMKGR
;
A
#
# COMPACT_ATOMS: atom_id res chain seq x y z
N MET A 1 -7.10 3.76 -4.21
CA MET A 1 -6.67 2.61 -3.40
C MET A 1 -7.72 1.51 -3.50
N ARG A 2 -7.33 0.24 -3.64
CA ARG A 2 -8.23 -0.92 -3.49
C ARG A 2 -8.03 -1.48 -2.09
N VAL A 3 -9.11 -1.67 -1.34
CA VAL A 3 -9.09 -2.29 -0.02
C VAL A 3 -9.88 -3.59 -0.10
N PHE A 4 -9.43 -4.61 0.62
CA PHE A 4 -10.04 -5.94 0.65
C PHE A 4 -10.82 -6.12 1.96
N ALA A 5 -11.80 -7.03 1.96
CA ALA A 5 -12.62 -7.31 3.14
C ALA A 5 -11.76 -7.83 4.31
N ASP A 6 -12.03 -7.31 5.51
CA ASP A 6 -11.45 -7.81 6.76
C ASP A 6 -12.39 -8.87 7.37
N LYS A 7 -11.83 -9.94 7.94
CA LYS A 7 -12.60 -10.83 8.83
C LYS A 7 -12.70 -10.17 10.20
N VAL A 8 -13.91 -9.87 10.65
CA VAL A 8 -14.16 -9.26 11.97
C VAL A 8 -14.90 -10.26 12.86
N TYR A 9 -14.33 -10.56 14.02
CA TYR A 9 -14.95 -11.43 15.01
C TYR A 9 -15.82 -10.59 15.94
N LYS A 10 -17.15 -10.78 15.88
CA LYS A 10 -18.10 -10.09 16.77
C LYS A 10 -18.25 -10.76 18.13
N HIS A 11 -17.97 -12.07 18.19
CA HIS A 11 -18.06 -12.90 19.41
C HIS A 11 -16.85 -13.83 19.51
N PRO A 12 -15.75 -13.42 20.16
CA PRO A 12 -14.54 -14.23 20.26
C PRO A 12 -14.79 -15.56 20.99
N GLU A 13 -15.78 -15.63 21.89
CA GLU A 13 -16.21 -16.85 22.58
C GLU A 13 -16.80 -17.95 21.67
N ASN A 14 -17.36 -17.60 20.50
CA ASN A 14 -18.06 -18.57 19.63
C ASN A 14 -17.40 -18.76 18.25
N MET A 15 -16.24 -18.14 18.00
CA MET A 15 -15.54 -18.14 16.70
C MET A 15 -16.42 -17.75 15.49
N LEU A 16 -17.51 -17.01 15.73
CA LEU A 16 -18.37 -16.49 14.66
C LEU A 16 -17.72 -15.23 14.07
N TYR A 17 -17.33 -15.33 12.79
CA TYR A 17 -16.81 -14.21 12.02
C TYR A 17 -17.88 -13.67 11.06
N GLN A 18 -17.82 -12.37 10.80
CA GLN A 18 -18.54 -11.74 9.70
C GLN A 18 -17.51 -11.17 8.72
N GLU A 19 -17.75 -11.32 7.43
CA GLU A 19 -16.99 -10.62 6.39
C GLU A 19 -17.44 -9.16 6.36
N ASP A 20 -16.51 -8.25 6.67
CA ASP A 20 -16.74 -6.81 6.59
C ASP A 20 -16.41 -6.31 5.18
N PHE A 21 -17.45 -6.17 4.37
CA PHE A 21 -17.38 -5.64 3.02
C PHE A 21 -17.42 -4.10 2.98
N GLU A 22 -17.63 -3.39 4.09
CA GLU A 22 -17.73 -1.91 4.08
C GLU A 22 -16.45 -1.26 3.59
N LYS A 23 -15.32 -1.92 3.80
CA LYS A 23 -14.01 -1.49 3.35
C LYS A 23 -13.65 -2.04 1.97
N GLU A 24 -14.37 -3.01 1.43
CA GLU A 24 -14.02 -3.57 0.12
C GLU A 24 -14.38 -2.59 -1.01
N GLY A 25 -13.43 -2.26 -1.88
CA GLY A 25 -13.68 -1.48 -3.09
C GLY A 25 -12.61 -0.43 -3.38
N TYR A 26 -12.95 0.49 -4.28
CA TYR A 26 -12.05 1.53 -4.75
C TYR A 26 -12.33 2.86 -4.06
N PHE A 27 -11.27 3.57 -3.69
CA PHE A 27 -11.36 4.84 -2.97
C PHE A 27 -10.45 5.90 -3.60
N VAL A 28 -10.97 7.14 -3.66
CA VAL A 28 -10.28 8.34 -4.13
C VAL A 28 -10.29 9.38 -3.02
N GLY A 29 -9.14 9.99 -2.77
CA GLY A 29 -9.00 11.12 -1.87
C GLY A 29 -7.92 12.07 -2.39
N LYS A 30 -7.80 13.22 -1.72
CA LYS A 30 -6.67 14.13 -1.92
C LYS A 30 -5.78 14.05 -0.68
N ALA A 31 -4.49 13.82 -0.90
CA ALA A 31 -3.50 14.00 0.16
C ALA A 31 -3.46 15.49 0.56
N SER A 32 -3.23 15.77 1.84
CA SER A 32 -2.96 17.15 2.28
C SER A 32 -1.62 17.62 1.71
N ASN A 33 -1.43 18.94 1.59
CA ASN A 33 -0.15 19.50 1.15
C ASN A 33 1.02 19.03 2.03
N ALA A 34 0.80 18.88 3.34
CA ALA A 34 1.81 18.39 4.26
C ALA A 34 2.17 16.92 3.98
N ALA A 35 1.17 16.06 3.77
CA ALA A 35 1.39 14.65 3.45
C ALA A 35 2.08 14.47 2.09
N TYR A 36 1.69 15.27 1.09
CA TYR A 36 2.35 15.29 -0.21
C TYR A 36 3.82 15.70 -0.09
N LYS A 37 4.13 16.80 0.60
CA LYS A 37 5.52 17.26 0.79
C LYS A 37 6.37 16.25 1.55
N LYS A 38 5.80 15.58 2.56
CA LYS A 38 6.48 14.50 3.29
C LYS A 38 6.82 13.34 2.33
N LEU A 39 5.85 12.88 1.54
CA LEU A 39 6.06 11.80 0.58
C LEU A 39 7.11 12.18 -0.47
N ASP A 40 7.02 13.37 -1.06
CA ASP A 40 7.97 13.87 -2.05
C ASP A 40 9.40 13.92 -1.49
N SER A 41 9.56 14.45 -0.27
CA SER A 41 10.87 14.47 0.41
C SER A 41 11.43 13.06 0.63
N ILE A 42 10.61 12.10 1.05
CA ILE A 42 11.07 10.70 1.23
C ILE A 42 11.51 10.11 -0.11
N VAL A 43 10.70 10.27 -1.15
CA VAL A 43 10.99 9.73 -2.49
C VAL A 43 12.28 10.30 -3.07
N GLN A 44 12.58 11.57 -2.83
CA GLN A 44 13.82 12.21 -3.29
C GLN A 44 15.07 11.72 -2.54
N ASN A 45 14.94 11.31 -1.28
CA ASN A 45 16.08 11.00 -0.41
C ASN A 45 16.33 9.50 -0.16
N ILE A 46 15.35 8.64 -0.44
CA ILE A 46 15.46 7.19 -0.20
C ILE A 46 16.52 6.50 -1.09
N GLY A 47 16.97 7.16 -2.15
CA GLY A 47 17.88 6.56 -3.13
C GLY A 47 17.16 5.48 -3.94
N LEU A 48 16.10 5.84 -4.65
CA LEU A 48 15.28 4.90 -5.44
C LEU A 48 16.12 3.98 -6.33
N ASP A 49 17.20 4.47 -6.93
CA ASP A 49 18.08 3.72 -7.83
C ASP A 49 18.87 2.62 -7.11
N THR A 50 19.30 2.87 -5.88
CA THR A 50 20.11 1.95 -5.07
C THR A 50 19.29 1.08 -4.14
N LEU A 51 18.05 1.48 -3.83
CA LEU A 51 17.12 0.72 -3.00
C LEU A 51 16.84 -0.66 -3.60
N LYS A 52 16.93 -1.71 -2.79
CA LYS A 52 16.70 -3.10 -3.19
C LYS A 52 15.81 -3.82 -2.19
N PHE A 53 14.75 -4.43 -2.70
CA PHE A 53 13.89 -5.31 -1.91
C PHE A 53 14.37 -6.73 -2.16
N LYS A 54 14.65 -7.47 -1.09
CA LYS A 54 14.94 -8.90 -1.20
C LYS A 54 13.63 -9.62 -1.52
N ASP A 55 13.66 -10.53 -2.50
CA ASP A 55 12.50 -11.37 -2.83
C ASP A 55 12.36 -12.50 -1.80
N THR A 56 12.24 -12.12 -0.53
CA THR A 56 12.03 -13.05 0.56
C THR A 56 10.53 -13.15 0.80
N THR A 57 9.99 -14.32 0.46
CA THR A 57 8.63 -14.72 0.83
C THR A 57 8.77 -15.87 1.83
N CYS A 58 8.29 -15.69 3.06
CA CYS A 58 8.22 -16.77 4.04
C CYS A 58 7.01 -16.56 4.94
N CYS A 59 6.39 -17.61 5.47
CA CYS A 59 5.16 -17.49 6.28
C CYS A 59 3.94 -16.92 5.50
N ASP A 60 2.75 -17.02 6.09
CA ASP A 60 1.50 -16.48 5.53
C ASP A 60 1.38 -14.95 5.73
N GLY A 61 2.47 -14.21 5.47
CA GLY A 61 2.56 -12.77 5.71
C GLY A 61 2.13 -11.91 4.52
N ILE A 62 1.97 -10.61 4.77
CA ILE A 62 1.58 -9.63 3.75
C ILE A 62 2.79 -9.28 2.87
N ILE A 63 2.62 -9.37 1.55
CA ILE A 63 3.63 -8.92 0.59
C ILE A 63 3.39 -7.46 0.24
N TYR A 64 4.37 -6.60 0.53
CA TYR A 64 4.37 -5.22 0.08
C TYR A 64 4.78 -5.16 -1.38
N THR A 65 3.97 -4.49 -2.20
CA THR A 65 4.29 -4.17 -3.60
C THR A 65 4.19 -2.67 -3.79
N ILE A 66 5.31 -2.02 -4.09
CA ILE A 66 5.40 -0.58 -4.36
C ILE A 66 5.88 -0.39 -5.79
N ILE A 67 5.11 0.36 -6.59
CA ILE A 67 5.46 0.71 -7.97
C ILE A 67 5.71 2.21 -8.01
N VAL A 68 6.92 2.60 -8.43
CA VAL A 68 7.33 4.00 -8.52
C VAL A 68 7.63 4.33 -9.98
N TYR A 69 7.08 5.46 -10.43
CA TYR A 69 7.37 6.05 -11.74
C TYR A 69 8.17 7.33 -11.51
N TYR A 70 9.38 7.41 -12.02
CA TYR A 70 10.25 8.58 -11.88
C TYR A 70 11.20 8.65 -13.06
N ASN A 71 11.49 9.86 -13.55
CA ASN A 71 12.44 10.07 -14.66
C ASN A 71 12.15 9.23 -15.93
N GLY A 72 10.89 8.89 -16.19
CA GLY A 72 10.51 8.01 -17.30
C GLY A 72 10.77 6.52 -17.05
N GLU A 73 11.33 6.16 -15.90
CA GLU A 73 11.55 4.79 -15.46
C GLU A 73 10.39 4.28 -14.61
N ARG A 74 10.22 2.95 -14.64
CA ARG A 74 9.26 2.21 -13.82
C ARG A 74 10.02 1.22 -12.96
N LYS A 75 9.97 1.40 -11.64
CA LYS A 75 10.61 0.50 -10.67
C LYS A 75 9.57 -0.20 -9.80
N VAL A 76 9.76 -1.49 -9.60
CA VAL A 76 8.88 -2.33 -8.80
C VAL A 76 9.67 -2.88 -7.63
N PHE A 77 9.20 -2.56 -6.42
CA PHE A 77 9.72 -3.09 -5.18
C PHE A 77 8.71 -4.09 -4.62
N LYS A 78 9.15 -5.32 -4.38
CA LYS A 78 8.28 -6.39 -3.86
C LYS A 78 9.03 -7.18 -2.80
N SER A 79 8.48 -7.26 -1.59
CA SER A 79 9.01 -8.08 -0.51
C SER A 79 7.96 -8.26 0.58
N MET A 80 8.02 -9.38 1.29
CA MET A 80 7.29 -9.51 2.56
C MET A 80 7.97 -8.73 3.70
N PHE A 81 9.29 -8.59 3.63
CA PHE A 81 10.11 -7.83 4.58
C PHE A 81 10.85 -6.73 3.82
N PRO A 82 10.22 -5.55 3.63
CA PRO A 82 10.90 -4.39 3.08
C PRO A 82 12.14 -4.02 3.92
N PRO A 83 13.18 -3.47 3.29
CA PRO A 83 14.36 -2.99 4.02
C PRO A 83 14.00 -1.78 4.90
N GLU A 84 14.80 -1.52 5.94
CA GLU A 84 14.55 -0.45 6.92
C GLU A 84 14.49 0.93 6.23
N GLU A 85 15.32 1.12 5.21
CA GLU A 85 15.39 2.31 4.36
C GLU A 85 14.03 2.62 3.69
N ALA A 86 13.15 1.64 3.52
CA ALA A 86 11.81 1.83 2.97
C ALA A 86 10.72 2.07 4.01
N SER A 87 11.05 2.02 5.31
CA SER A 87 10.08 2.15 6.40
C SER A 87 9.31 3.47 6.32
N ASP A 88 10.02 4.59 6.18
CA ASP A 88 9.41 5.93 6.11
C ASP A 88 8.47 6.07 4.91
N LEU A 89 8.84 5.49 3.76
CA LEU A 89 8.00 5.48 2.56
C LEU A 89 6.70 4.71 2.81
N ILE A 90 6.79 3.53 3.41
CA ILE A 90 5.64 2.68 3.71
C ILE A 90 4.72 3.37 4.73
N VAL A 91 5.29 3.96 5.78
CA VAL A 91 4.53 4.73 6.78
C VAL A 91 3.83 5.92 6.14
N ALA A 92 4.52 6.71 5.30
CA ALA A 92 3.92 7.86 4.64
C ALA A 92 2.77 7.45 3.70
N LEU A 93 2.93 6.37 2.92
CA LEU A 93 1.86 5.84 2.07
C LEU A 93 0.65 5.39 2.89
N ASN A 94 0.88 4.66 3.98
CA ASN A 94 -0.18 4.23 4.90
C ASN A 94 -0.89 5.41 5.57
N ASP A 95 -0.14 6.43 6.00
CA ASP A 95 -0.69 7.65 6.60
C ASP A 95 -1.57 8.41 5.62
N ILE A 96 -1.16 8.52 4.35
CA ILE A 96 -1.99 9.12 3.29
C ILE A 96 -3.29 8.33 3.17
N CYS A 97 -3.21 7.00 3.14
CA CYS A 97 -4.40 6.15 3.00
C CYS A 97 -5.35 6.25 4.21
N ARG A 98 -4.82 6.35 5.44
CA ARG A 98 -5.61 6.44 6.68
C ARG A 98 -6.19 7.84 6.94
N ASN A 99 -5.43 8.89 6.63
CA ASN A 99 -5.77 10.27 7.00
C ASN A 99 -6.33 11.09 5.84
N SER A 100 -6.27 10.60 4.60
CA SER A 100 -6.97 11.29 3.52
C SER A 100 -8.47 11.10 3.69
N ALA A 101 -9.24 12.17 3.46
CA ALA A 101 -10.68 12.12 3.34
C ALA A 101 -11.03 11.37 2.04
N VAL A 102 -10.87 10.05 2.07
CA VAL A 102 -11.16 9.17 0.94
C VAL A 102 -12.65 8.99 0.82
N LYS A 103 -13.14 9.00 -0.42
CA LYS A 103 -14.51 8.66 -0.77
C LYS A 103 -14.49 7.43 -1.64
N ARG A 104 -15.46 6.54 -1.43
CA ARG A 104 -15.69 5.41 -2.32
C ARG A 104 -15.87 5.90 -3.75
N SER A 105 -15.21 5.24 -4.68
CA SER A 105 -15.27 5.53 -6.11
C SER A 105 -16.14 4.49 -6.80
N SER A 106 -16.94 4.93 -7.76
CA SER A 106 -17.62 4.06 -8.73
C SER A 106 -16.72 3.69 -9.92
N LYS A 107 -15.50 4.24 -9.98
CA LYS A 107 -14.51 3.91 -11.00
C LYS A 107 -13.57 2.83 -10.48
N ASP A 108 -13.38 1.82 -11.32
CA ASP A 108 -12.39 0.80 -11.07
C ASP A 108 -10.99 1.32 -11.41
N PHE A 109 -10.04 1.05 -10.54
CA PHE A 109 -8.63 1.23 -10.85
C PHE A 109 -8.09 -0.09 -11.38
N VAL A 110 -7.63 -0.08 -12.64
CA VAL A 110 -6.75 -1.14 -13.14
C VAL A 110 -5.43 -0.96 -12.39
N LEU A 111 -5.26 -1.71 -11.31
CA LEU A 111 -3.95 -1.89 -10.72
C LEU A 111 -3.11 -2.61 -11.77
N GLU A 112 -1.92 -2.09 -12.06
CA GLU A 112 -1.02 -2.79 -12.96
C GLU A 112 -0.77 -4.20 -12.43
N THR A 113 -1.27 -5.19 -13.17
CA THR A 113 -0.99 -6.58 -12.90
C THR A 113 0.46 -6.85 -13.26
N MET A 114 1.20 -7.49 -12.35
CA MET A 114 2.48 -8.10 -12.67
C MET A 114 2.24 -9.11 -13.79
N LYS A 115 2.64 -8.82 -15.03
CA LYS A 115 2.74 -9.88 -16.04
C LYS A 115 3.81 -10.85 -15.54
N GLY A 116 3.38 -12.08 -15.23
CA GLY A 116 4.29 -13.16 -14.87
C GLY A 116 5.33 -13.34 -15.97
N ARG A 117 6.58 -13.50 -15.54
CA ARG A 117 7.56 -14.26 -16.31
C ARG A 117 7.41 -15.73 -15.94
#